data_AF-A0AAX0ZEA0-F1
#
_entry.id   AF-A0AAX0ZEA0-F1
#
_cell.length_a   1.000
_cell.length_b   1.000
_cell.length_c   1.000
_cell.angle_alpha   90.00
_cell.angle_beta   90.00
_cell.angle_gamma   90.00
#
_symmetry.space_group_name_H-M   'P 1'
#
loop_
_entity.id
_entity.type
_entity.pdbx_description
1 polymer ?
#
loop_
_entity_poly.entity_id
_entity_poly.type
_entity_poly.pdbx_seq_one_letter_code
_entity_poly.pdbx_strand_id
1 'polypeptide(L)' 'MVLLKLKNNLTVYFTQKVADIEPVTLLNIQGVVYSSKETPRLKTHQGEYLTANKIFVKEISF' A
#
# COMPACT_ATOMS: atom_id res chain seq x y z
N MET A 1 -2.21 12.57 11.81
CA MET A 1 -3.54 12.47 11.20
C MET A 1 -3.38 12.42 9.69
N VAL A 2 -3.47 11.24 9.10
CA VAL A 2 -3.36 11.04 7.64
C VAL A 2 -4.63 10.34 7.18
N LEU A 3 -5.48 11.07 6.45
CA LEU A 3 -6.65 10.52 5.77
C LEU A 3 -6.16 9.68 4.59
N LEU A 4 -6.37 8.37 4.69
CA LEU A 4 -5.90 7.41 3.70
C LEU A 4 -7.03 6.44 3.38
N LYS A 5 -7.71 6.69 2.25
CA LYS A 5 -8.64 5.73 1.65
C LYS A 5 -7.80 4.69 0.91
N LEU A 6 -7.18 3.77 1.63
CA LEU A 6 -6.34 2.73 1.02
C LEU A 6 -7.21 1.54 0.62
N LYS A 7 -7.00 1.04 -0.59
CA LYS A 7 -7.56 -0.23 -1.05
C LYS A 7 -6.47 -1.28 -0.93
N ASN A 8 -6.63 -2.25 -0.04
CA ASN A 8 -5.79 -3.45 -0.03
C ASN A 8 -6.12 -4.29 -1.25
N ASN A 9 -5.12 -4.89 -1.89
CA ASN A 9 -5.36 -5.81 -2.99
C ASN A 9 -4.41 -7.03 -2.97
N LEU A 10 -4.88 -8.15 -3.53
CA LEU A 10 -4.16 -9.43 -3.57
C LEU A 10 -2.98 -9.46 -4.56
N THR A 11 -2.96 -8.55 -5.54
CA THR A 11 -1.95 -8.55 -6.61
C THR A 11 -1.33 -7.18 -6.81
N VAL A 12 -0.12 -7.15 -7.36
CA VAL A 12 0.64 -5.92 -7.69
C VAL A 12 -0.11 -4.99 -8.67
N TYR A 13 -1.08 -5.53 -9.42
CA TYR A 13 -1.94 -4.80 -10.35
C TYR A 13 -3.27 -4.36 -9.74
N PHE A 14 -3.52 -4.66 -8.46
CA PHE A 14 -4.76 -4.30 -7.78
C PHE A 14 -6.01 -4.91 -8.40
N THR A 15 -5.91 -6.16 -8.88
CA THR A 15 -7.02 -6.84 -9.60
C THR A 15 -8.16 -7.26 -8.69
N GLN A 16 -7.89 -7.46 -7.40
CA GLN A 16 -8.89 -7.86 -6.41
C GLN A 16 -8.69 -7.04 -5.15
N LYS A 17 -9.75 -6.35 -4.72
CA LYS A 17 -9.79 -5.62 -3.46
C LYS A 17 -9.94 -6.62 -2.31
N VAL A 18 -9.06 -6.54 -1.33
CA VAL A 18 -9.13 -7.31 -0.08
C VAL A 18 -9.97 -6.56 0.95
N ALA A 19 -9.67 -5.28 1.19
CA ALA A 19 -10.32 -4.49 2.22
C ALA A 19 -10.17 -2.98 1.95
N ASP A 20 -11.08 -2.19 2.53
CA ASP A 20 -10.82 -0.78 2.79
C ASP A 20 -10.03 -0.67 4.10
N ILE A 21 -9.09 0.26 4.16
CA ILE A 21 -8.35 0.58 5.38
C ILE A 21 -8.80 1.94 5.86
N GLU A 22 -9.03 2.04 7.17
CA GLU A 22 -9.37 3.30 7.82
C GLU A 22 -8.18 4.28 7.76
N PRO A 23 -8.47 5.59 7.60
CA PRO A 23 -7.52 6.66 7.86
C PRO A 23 -6.66 6.43 9.12
N VAL A 24 -5.40 6.85 9.05
CA VAL A 24 -4.46 6.82 10.20
C VAL A 24 -4.08 5.40 10.68
N THR A 25 -4.26 4.38 9.86
CA THR A 25 -3.78 3.03 10.16
C THR A 25 -2.28 2.92 9.93
N LEU A 26 -1.53 2.41 10.92
CA LEU A 26 -0.13 2.03 10.77
C LEU A 26 -0.03 0.63 10.17
N LEU A 27 0.78 0.49 9.12
CA LEU A 27 0.98 -0.77 8.41
C LEU A 27 2.47 -1.09 8.36
N ASN A 28 2.81 -2.35 8.66
CA ASN A 28 4.17 -2.84 8.51
C ASN A 28 4.42 -3.16 7.04
N ILE A 29 5.38 -2.45 6.45
CA ILE A 29 5.74 -2.58 5.04
C ILE A 29 7.03 -3.39 4.94
N GLN A 30 6.97 -4.49 4.17
CA GLN A 30 8.12 -5.32 3.86
C GLN A 30 9.08 -4.60 2.91
N GLY A 31 8.54 -3.82 1.97
CA GLY A 31 9.32 -3.04 1.03
C GLY A 31 8.51 -2.53 -0.17
N VAL A 32 9.22 -1.97 -1.15
CA VAL A 32 8.65 -1.53 -2.42
C VAL A 32 8.84 -2.63 -3.46
N VAL A 33 7.79 -2.96 -4.20
CA VAL A 33 7.84 -3.85 -5.36
C VAL A 33 7.32 -3.13 -6.60
N TYR A 34 7.79 -3.56 -7.76
CA TYR A 34 7.38 -2.98 -9.05
C TYR A 34 6.47 -3.95 -9.80
N SER A 35 5.43 -3.42 -10.43
CA SER A 35 4.65 -4.18 -11.41
C SER A 35 5.46 -4.42 -12.69
N SER A 36 4.99 -5.28 -13.60
CA SER A 36 5.64 -5.43 -14.92
C SER A 36 5.64 -4.15 -15.76
N LYS A 37 4.83 -3.15 -15.39
CA LYS A 37 4.78 -1.81 -16.00
C LYS A 37 5.57 -0.79 -15.17
N GLU A 38 6.51 -1.26 -14.35
CA GLU A 38 7.39 -0.46 -13.50
C GLU A 38 6.67 0.48 -12.52
N THR A 39 5.41 0.17 -12.18
CA THR A 39 4.67 0.99 -11.24
C THR A 39 4.95 0.53 -9.81
N PRO A 40 5.46 1.41 -8.91
CA PRO A 40 5.80 1.02 -7.55
C PRO A 40 4.57 0.75 -6.69
N ARG A 41 4.70 -0.22 -5.78
CA ARG A 41 3.69 -0.69 -4.82
C ARG A 41 4.36 -0.97 -3.48
N LEU A 42 3.67 -0.70 -2.38
CA LEU A 42 4.14 -1.12 -1.05
C LEU A 42 3.60 -2.53 -0.79
N LYS A 43 4.48 -3.46 -0.40
CA LYS A 43 4.09 -4.82 -0.02
C LYS A 43 4.02 -4.93 1.49
N THR A 44 2.90 -5.40 2.02
CA THR A 44 2.74 -5.67 3.46
C THR A 44 3.39 -7.01 3.82
N HIS A 45 3.67 -7.24 5.10
CA HIS A 45 4.19 -8.54 5.56
C HIS A 45 3.20 -9.70 5.30
N GLN A 46 1.91 -9.39 5.16
CA GLN A 46 0.84 -10.33 4.85
C GLN A 46 0.76 -10.67 3.35
N GLY A 47 1.60 -10.06 2.51
CA GLY A 47 1.65 -10.31 1.07
C GLY A 47 0.66 -9.48 0.24
N GLU A 48 -0.01 -8.52 0.86
CA GLU A 48 -0.94 -7.60 0.20
C GLU A 48 -0.19 -6.39 -0.38
N TYR A 49 -0.85 -5.68 -1.30
CA TYR A 49 -0.26 -4.53 -1.97
C TYR A 49 -1.06 -3.25 -1.77
N LEU A 50 -0.33 -2.16 -1.53
CA LEU A 50 -0.82 -0.80 -1.40
C LEU A 50 -0.21 0.11 -2.47
N THR A 51 -0.88 1.21 -2.76
CA THR A 51 -0.33 2.25 -3.66
C THR A 51 0.86 2.94 -3.01
N ALA A 52 1.93 3.15 -3.77
CA ALA A 52 3.10 3.92 -3.33
C ALA A 52 2.99 5.41 -3.72
N ASN A 53 1.77 5.92 -3.98
CA ASN A 53 1.59 7.34 -4.30
C ASN A 53 1.87 8.19 -3.05
N LYS A 54 2.95 8.98 -3.12
CA LYS A 54 3.45 9.84 -2.04
C LYS A 54 2.47 10.92 -1.58
N ILE A 55 1.46 11.26 -2.39
CA ILE A 55 0.38 12.19 -1.98
C ILE A 55 -0.44 11.56 -0.84
N PHE A 56 -0.59 10.23 -0.88
CA PHE A 56 -1.40 9.47 0.04
C PHE A 56 -0.54 8.86 1.16
N VAL A 57 0.72 8.54 0.89
CA VAL A 57 1.60 7.85 1.83
C VAL A 57 2.65 8.79 2.42
N LYS A 58 2.78 8.78 3.75
CA LYS A 58 3.89 9.40 4.48
C LYS A 58 4.73 8.32 5.16
N GLU A 59 6.02 8.30 4.85
CA GLU A 59 7.00 7.47 5.56
C GLU A 59 7.18 7.98 7.00
N ILE A 60 7.24 7.06 7.95
CA ILE A 60 7.57 7.33 9.35
C ILE A 60 8.83 6.53 9.66
N SER A 61 9.96 7.23 9.75
CA SER A 61 11.22 6.68 10.26
C SER A 61 11.43 7.14 11.70
N PHE A 62 12.00 6.25 12.53
CA PHE A 62 12.37 6.50 13.92
C PHE A 62 13.89 6.42 14.07
#